data_AF-A0A437NVX2-F1
#
_entry.id   AF-A0A437NVX2-F1
#
_cell.length_a   1.000
_cell.length_b   1.000
_cell.length_c   1.000
_cell.angle_alpha   90.00
_cell.angle_beta   90.00
_cell.angle_gamma   90.00
#
_symmetry.space_group_name_H-M   'P 1'
#
loop_
_entity.id
_entity.type
_entity.pdbx_description
1 polymer ?
#
loop_
_entity_poly.entity_id
_entity_poly.type
_entity_poly.pdbx_seq_one_letter_code
_entity_poly.pdbx_strand_id
1 'polypeptide(L)'
;MSETTPYRALGEPFLAALEALATAPHGGWWADVLGDPELLLAVRDRSLNVYYRGASLFRITPAGGGVAAETHVKYLVRQRQVLTRLGQDGSFGSAPSQAVWDRYEGPATLAEMKRAAVPLAGLEKTGLHVLVQTSPNVVDVEIALAGAPVTDAAAEPDGSEIEAAQLASETTTTARLRQDRLDVASLEERGVAGEAWLVFHEAKLATNPALRSRTTPAIVEQMKRYRATLKQEAERLTASYPALCRDLVSLEALRRKARTDRGLDVSDLLQRDPLINDVASGRRILRIDTEPRLVVFGFDADQRDKSVQAITQDLSGTHGLRVYAVGRPVKGTPAFRRPSDLQSDAT
;
A
#
# COMPACT_ATOMS: atom_id res chain seq x y z
N MET A 1 -16.66 -28.86 -7.53
CA MET A 1 -17.20 -27.73 -6.75
C MET A 1 -16.28 -26.55 -7.02
N SER A 2 -16.74 -25.48 -7.70
CA SER A 2 -15.88 -24.30 -7.87
C SER A 2 -15.67 -23.69 -6.50
N GLU A 3 -14.45 -23.78 -5.97
CA GLU A 3 -14.07 -22.97 -4.82
C GLU A 3 -14.22 -21.50 -5.22
N THR A 4 -15.11 -20.81 -4.53
CA THR A 4 -15.21 -19.36 -4.60
C THR A 4 -13.91 -18.78 -4.03
N THR A 5 -13.08 -18.18 -4.90
CA THR A 5 -11.86 -17.48 -4.49
C THR A 5 -12.21 -16.41 -3.44
N PRO A 6 -11.55 -16.42 -2.26
CA PRO A 6 -11.77 -15.39 -1.25
C PRO A 6 -11.52 -13.97 -1.81
N TYR A 7 -12.21 -12.98 -1.25
CA TYR A 7 -12.16 -11.59 -1.72
C TYR A 7 -10.73 -10.99 -1.79
N ARG A 8 -9.83 -11.39 -0.88
CA ARG A 8 -8.42 -10.95 -0.84
C ARG A 8 -7.46 -12.04 -1.29
N ALA A 9 -7.82 -12.75 -2.37
CA ALA A 9 -6.96 -13.76 -2.96
C ALA A 9 -6.93 -13.63 -4.49
N LEU A 10 -5.78 -13.89 -5.08
CA LEU A 10 -5.56 -13.96 -6.52
C LEU A 10 -6.12 -15.26 -7.11
N GLY A 11 -6.04 -16.36 -6.34
CA GLY A 11 -6.42 -17.70 -6.77
C GLY A 11 -5.33 -18.38 -7.60
N GLU A 12 -5.33 -19.71 -7.58
CA GLU A 12 -4.28 -20.53 -8.20
C GLU A 12 -4.08 -20.27 -9.71
N PRO A 13 -5.14 -20.14 -10.54
CA PRO A 13 -4.95 -19.92 -11.97
C PRO A 13 -4.25 -18.59 -12.26
N PHE A 14 -4.56 -17.54 -11.48
CA PHE A 14 -3.95 -16.23 -11.68
C PHE A 14 -2.49 -16.22 -11.22
N LEU A 15 -2.18 -16.86 -10.09
CA LEU A 15 -0.79 -17.04 -9.64
C LEU A 15 0.04 -17.83 -10.65
N ALA A 16 -0.50 -18.93 -11.19
CA ALA A 16 0.18 -19.72 -12.22
C ALA A 16 0.44 -18.89 -13.49
N ALA A 17 -0.50 -18.04 -13.90
CA ALA A 17 -0.32 -17.13 -15.02
C ALA A 17 0.77 -16.07 -14.75
N LEU A 18 0.84 -15.53 -13.52
CA LEU A 18 1.92 -14.62 -13.10
C LEU A 18 3.29 -15.31 -13.08
N GLU A 19 3.37 -16.57 -12.65
CA GLU A 19 4.62 -17.33 -12.70
C GLU A 19 5.05 -17.59 -14.15
N ALA A 20 4.14 -18.07 -15.01
CA ALA A 20 4.44 -18.31 -16.42
C ALA A 20 4.90 -17.04 -17.14
N LEU A 21 4.27 -15.90 -16.82
CA LEU A 21 4.66 -14.60 -17.39
C LEU A 21 6.09 -14.22 -17.01
N ALA A 22 6.57 -14.54 -15.81
CA ALA A 22 7.90 -14.14 -15.34
C ALA A 22 9.04 -14.64 -16.23
N THR A 23 8.82 -15.74 -16.96
CA THR A 23 9.79 -16.33 -17.90
C THR A 23 9.39 -16.20 -19.37
N ALA A 24 8.22 -15.61 -19.66
CA ALA A 24 7.73 -15.48 -21.03
C ALA A 24 8.52 -14.39 -21.81
N PRO A 25 8.71 -14.54 -23.14
CA PRO A 25 9.43 -13.53 -23.95
C PRO A 25 8.84 -12.11 -23.86
N HIS A 26 7.53 -11.99 -23.66
CA HIS A 26 6.82 -10.70 -23.52
C HIS A 26 6.65 -10.28 -22.04
N GLY A 27 7.17 -11.06 -21.09
CA GLY A 27 7.02 -10.85 -19.65
C GLY A 27 8.16 -10.09 -18.98
N GLY A 28 9.08 -9.51 -19.76
CA GLY A 28 10.22 -8.76 -19.23
C GLY A 28 9.84 -7.66 -18.24
N TRP A 29 8.72 -6.96 -18.47
CA TRP A 29 8.20 -5.94 -17.55
C TRP A 29 7.86 -6.50 -16.17
N TRP A 30 7.32 -7.72 -16.12
CA TRP A 30 6.93 -8.37 -14.88
C TRP A 30 8.15 -8.93 -14.15
N ALA A 31 9.12 -9.49 -14.89
CA ALA A 31 10.41 -9.87 -14.33
C ALA A 31 11.16 -8.67 -13.72
N ASP A 32 11.05 -7.48 -14.32
CA ASP A 32 11.59 -6.22 -13.79
C ASP A 32 10.87 -5.77 -12.51
N VAL A 33 9.54 -5.88 -12.45
CA VAL A 33 8.78 -5.60 -11.24
C VAL A 33 9.13 -6.57 -10.09
N LEU A 34 9.24 -7.86 -10.38
CA LEU A 34 9.65 -8.88 -9.41
C LEU A 34 11.08 -8.65 -8.91
N GLY A 35 11.95 -8.15 -9.80
CA GLY A 35 13.34 -7.85 -9.53
C GLY A 35 13.57 -6.55 -8.75
N ASP A 36 12.61 -5.63 -8.65
CA ASP A 36 12.82 -4.33 -8.00
C ASP A 36 12.41 -4.36 -6.51
N PRO A 37 13.37 -4.30 -5.56
CA PRO A 37 13.08 -4.43 -4.12
C PRO A 37 12.32 -3.23 -3.56
N GLU A 38 12.26 -2.10 -4.28
CA GLU A 38 11.56 -0.91 -3.82
C GLU A 38 10.05 -0.95 -4.14
N LEU A 39 9.59 -1.91 -4.94
CA LEU A 39 8.18 -2.04 -5.27
C LEU A 39 7.42 -2.85 -4.22
N LEU A 40 6.26 -2.34 -3.81
CA LEU A 40 5.32 -3.07 -2.97
C LEU A 40 4.28 -3.76 -3.84
N LEU A 41 4.06 -5.04 -3.58
CA LEU A 41 3.01 -5.84 -4.23
C LEU A 41 1.84 -6.00 -3.25
N ALA A 42 0.64 -5.60 -3.66
CA ALA A 42 -0.56 -5.69 -2.82
C ALA A 42 -1.72 -6.35 -3.58
N VAL A 43 -2.38 -7.32 -2.95
CA VAL A 43 -3.52 -8.02 -3.52
C VAL A 43 -4.81 -7.28 -3.14
N ARG A 44 -5.59 -6.86 -4.13
CA ARG A 44 -6.83 -6.11 -3.92
C ARG A 44 -7.90 -6.56 -4.88
N ASP A 45 -9.05 -6.99 -4.37
CA ASP A 45 -10.20 -7.39 -5.18
C ASP A 45 -9.81 -8.34 -6.34
N ARG A 46 -9.06 -9.40 -6.00
CA ARG A 46 -8.54 -10.40 -6.95
C ARG A 46 -7.61 -9.84 -8.05
N SER A 47 -7.13 -8.62 -7.89
CA SER A 47 -6.08 -8.00 -8.70
C SER A 47 -4.79 -7.88 -7.90
N LEU A 48 -3.67 -7.78 -8.60
CA LEU A 48 -2.36 -7.48 -8.02
C LEU A 48 -1.97 -6.05 -8.39
N ASN A 49 -1.73 -5.21 -7.39
CA ASN A 49 -1.32 -3.83 -7.60
C ASN A 49 0.16 -3.67 -7.22
N VAL A 50 0.86 -2.86 -8.00
CA VAL A 50 2.30 -2.58 -7.85
C VAL A 50 2.46 -1.12 -7.44
N TYR A 51 2.95 -0.88 -6.23
CA TYR A 51 3.09 0.45 -5.66
C TYR A 51 4.55 0.90 -5.55
N TYR A 52 4.77 2.18 -5.83
CA TYR A 52 5.99 2.88 -5.49
C TYR A 52 5.64 4.21 -4.81
N ARG A 53 6.04 4.41 -3.55
CA ARG A 53 5.75 5.64 -2.77
C ARG A 53 4.28 6.07 -2.77
N GLY A 54 3.37 5.08 -2.70
CA GLY A 54 1.91 5.29 -2.73
C GLY A 54 1.32 5.59 -4.10
N ALA A 55 2.12 5.56 -5.18
CA ALA A 55 1.63 5.57 -6.55
C ALA A 55 1.41 4.15 -7.05
N SER A 56 0.20 3.87 -7.57
CA SER A 56 -0.14 2.58 -8.20
C SER A 56 0.41 2.54 -9.63
N LEU A 57 1.61 1.99 -9.81
CA LEU A 57 2.26 1.91 -11.12
C LEU A 57 1.55 0.92 -12.04
N PHE A 58 1.14 -0.23 -11.51
CA PHE A 58 0.40 -1.23 -12.27
C PHE A 58 -0.78 -1.76 -11.49
N ARG A 59 -1.89 -1.98 -12.18
CA ARG A 59 -2.97 -2.88 -11.76
C ARG A 59 -2.96 -4.09 -12.68
N ILE A 60 -2.77 -5.27 -12.12
CA ILE A 60 -2.64 -6.53 -12.87
C ILE A 60 -3.85 -7.41 -12.56
N THR A 61 -4.52 -7.89 -13.60
CA THR A 61 -5.73 -8.70 -13.48
C THR A 61 -5.64 -9.96 -14.36
N PRO A 62 -6.40 -11.02 -14.04
CA PRO A 62 -6.55 -12.15 -14.95
C PRO A 62 -7.19 -11.69 -16.27
N ALA A 63 -6.72 -12.20 -17.40
CA ALA A 63 -7.26 -11.90 -18.72
C ALA A 63 -7.20 -13.15 -19.62
N GLY A 64 -8.35 -13.79 -19.84
CA GLY A 64 -8.41 -15.08 -20.53
C GLY A 64 -7.52 -16.12 -19.85
N GLY A 65 -6.63 -16.76 -20.61
CA GLY A 65 -5.63 -17.70 -20.10
C GLY A 65 -4.32 -17.05 -19.59
N GLY A 66 -4.25 -15.72 -19.52
CA GLY A 66 -3.05 -14.98 -19.11
C GLY A 66 -3.35 -13.84 -18.16
N VAL A 67 -2.54 -12.78 -18.23
CA VAL A 67 -2.69 -11.58 -17.40
C VAL A 67 -2.78 -10.34 -18.27
N ALA A 68 -3.51 -9.34 -17.78
CA ALA A 68 -3.49 -7.98 -18.30
C ALA A 68 -2.92 -7.04 -17.24
N ALA A 69 -2.19 -6.01 -17.66
CA ALA A 69 -1.67 -4.97 -16.79
C ALA A 69 -2.08 -3.59 -17.32
N GLU A 70 -2.52 -2.72 -16.42
CA GLU A 70 -2.91 -1.35 -16.70
C GLU A 70 -2.02 -0.39 -15.90
N THR A 71 -1.70 0.77 -16.49
CA THR A 71 -0.96 1.86 -15.85
C THR A 71 -1.62 3.20 -16.18
N HIS A 72 -1.48 4.18 -15.29
CA HIS A 72 -1.90 5.54 -15.61
C HIS A 72 -0.90 6.21 -16.56
N VAL A 73 -1.41 6.98 -17.53
CA VAL A 73 -0.59 7.65 -18.57
C VAL A 73 0.45 8.61 -17.96
N LYS A 74 0.12 9.22 -16.81
CA LYS A 74 1.05 10.12 -16.09
C LYS A 74 2.36 9.47 -15.67
N TYR A 75 2.41 8.15 -15.52
CA TYR A 75 3.64 7.41 -15.22
C TYR A 75 4.47 7.09 -16.46
N LEU A 76 3.90 7.25 -17.66
CA LEU A 76 4.61 6.98 -18.92
C LEU A 76 5.43 8.16 -19.42
N VAL A 77 5.42 9.31 -18.71
CA VAL A 77 6.19 10.50 -19.12
C VAL A 77 7.68 10.26 -18.95
N ARG A 78 8.41 10.36 -20.06
CA ARG A 78 9.87 10.26 -20.10
C ARG A 78 10.49 11.44 -19.37
N GLN A 79 11.30 11.17 -18.35
CA GLN A 79 11.94 12.21 -17.52
C GLN A 79 13.21 12.78 -18.19
N ARG A 80 13.19 12.96 -19.50
CA ARG A 80 14.28 13.54 -20.30
C ARG A 80 13.95 15.00 -20.54
N GLN A 81 14.43 15.87 -19.67
CA GLN A 81 14.18 17.30 -19.75
C GLN A 81 14.95 17.89 -20.93
N VAL A 82 14.29 17.97 -22.09
CA VAL A 82 14.79 18.73 -23.24
C VAL A 82 13.96 19.99 -23.35
N LEU A 83 14.59 21.15 -23.26
CA LEU A 83 13.92 22.42 -23.53
C LEU A 83 13.42 22.40 -24.98
N THR A 84 12.12 22.50 -25.17
CA THR A 84 11.50 22.55 -26.49
C THR A 84 11.16 23.99 -26.86
N ARG A 85 11.27 24.33 -28.15
CA ARG A 85 10.87 25.64 -28.65
C ARG A 85 9.35 25.67 -28.83
N LEU A 86 8.74 26.80 -28.49
CA LEU A 86 7.36 27.12 -28.85
C LEU A 86 7.40 27.77 -30.25
N GLY A 87 6.74 27.12 -31.21
CA GLY A 87 6.56 27.63 -32.57
C GLY A 87 5.66 28.86 -32.61
N GLN A 88 5.75 29.65 -33.68
CA GLN A 88 4.89 30.81 -33.89
C GLN A 88 3.41 30.44 -34.07
N ASP A 89 3.13 29.19 -34.43
CA ASP A 89 1.81 28.58 -34.53
C ASP A 89 1.31 27.99 -33.19
N GLY A 90 2.08 28.14 -32.11
CA GLY A 90 1.78 27.57 -30.80
C GLY A 90 2.13 26.09 -30.64
N SER A 91 2.77 25.46 -31.65
CA SER A 91 3.22 24.07 -31.54
C SER A 91 4.46 23.94 -30.65
N PHE A 92 4.62 22.80 -29.98
CA PHE A 92 5.88 22.47 -29.30
C PHE A 92 6.80 21.70 -30.24
N GLY A 93 8.07 22.09 -30.31
CA GLY A 93 9.10 21.45 -31.14
C GLY A 93 9.54 20.04 -30.72
N SER A 94 8.72 19.33 -29.94
CA SER A 94 8.99 17.97 -29.46
C SER A 94 7.93 17.00 -29.96
N ALA A 95 8.35 15.85 -30.50
CA ALA A 95 7.42 14.80 -30.89
C ALA A 95 6.83 14.12 -29.63
N PRO A 96 5.50 13.86 -29.57
CA PRO A 96 4.88 13.16 -28.43
C PRO A 96 5.54 11.80 -28.11
N SER A 97 5.98 11.06 -29.13
CA SER A 97 6.69 9.77 -28.97
C SER A 97 8.05 9.88 -28.28
N GLN A 98 8.63 11.08 -28.21
CA GLN A 98 9.86 11.33 -27.45
C GLN A 98 9.58 11.72 -25.99
N ALA A 99 8.34 12.07 -25.66
CA ALA A 99 7.92 12.51 -24.34
C ALA A 99 7.24 11.41 -23.52
N VAL A 100 6.69 10.37 -24.16
CA VAL A 100 5.92 9.31 -23.49
C VAL A 100 6.41 7.93 -23.94
N TRP A 101 6.44 6.97 -23.02
CA TRP A 101 6.62 5.55 -23.32
C TRP A 101 5.35 4.98 -23.96
N ASP A 102 5.44 4.49 -25.19
CA ASP A 102 4.37 3.75 -25.88
C ASP A 102 4.57 2.22 -25.80
N ARG A 103 5.77 1.79 -25.39
CA ARG A 103 6.15 0.39 -25.16
C ARG A 103 7.06 0.27 -23.96
N TYR A 104 7.02 -0.91 -23.33
CA TYR A 104 7.97 -1.28 -22.30
C TYR A 104 9.27 -1.79 -22.95
N GLU A 105 10.37 -1.08 -22.73
CA GLU A 105 11.67 -1.33 -23.37
C GLU A 105 12.72 -1.85 -22.37
N GLY A 106 12.26 -2.47 -21.28
CA GLY A 106 13.10 -3.06 -20.24
C GLY A 106 13.24 -2.19 -18.98
N PRO A 107 14.26 -2.43 -18.14
CA PRO A 107 14.35 -1.86 -16.80
C PRO A 107 14.35 -0.32 -16.76
N ALA A 108 14.86 0.31 -17.82
CA ALA A 108 14.88 1.77 -17.95
C ALA A 108 13.47 2.38 -17.98
N THR A 109 12.48 1.68 -18.57
CA THR A 109 11.08 2.12 -18.57
C THR A 109 10.55 2.16 -17.14
N LEU A 110 10.72 1.09 -16.36
CA LEU A 110 10.29 1.05 -14.96
C LEU A 110 10.99 2.12 -14.10
N ALA A 111 12.29 2.34 -14.31
CA ALA A 111 13.03 3.38 -13.61
C ALA A 111 12.50 4.81 -13.93
N GLU A 112 12.06 5.06 -15.17
CA GLU A 112 11.40 6.33 -15.53
C GLU A 112 9.99 6.43 -14.95
N MET A 113 9.21 5.35 -14.95
CA MET A 113 7.89 5.31 -14.31
C MET A 113 7.97 5.63 -12.81
N LYS A 114 8.94 5.03 -12.10
CA LYS A 114 9.21 5.35 -10.69
C LYS A 114 9.55 6.83 -10.50
N ARG A 115 10.41 7.39 -11.36
CA ARG A 115 10.76 8.82 -11.31
C ARG A 115 9.56 9.73 -11.58
N ALA A 116 8.73 9.41 -12.57
CA ALA A 116 7.50 10.14 -12.88
C ALA A 116 6.48 10.09 -11.72
N ALA A 117 6.47 9.01 -10.93
CA ALA A 117 5.62 8.88 -9.76
C ALA A 117 6.07 9.72 -8.55
N VAL A 118 7.37 10.02 -8.39
CA VAL A 118 7.89 10.79 -7.23
C VAL A 118 7.21 12.14 -7.01
N PRO A 119 7.10 13.06 -7.99
CA PRO A 119 6.48 14.36 -7.77
C PRO A 119 4.96 14.27 -7.54
N LEU A 120 4.35 13.14 -7.90
CA LEU A 120 2.92 12.87 -7.68
C LEU A 120 2.66 12.29 -6.28
N ALA A 121 3.72 11.83 -5.59
CA ALA A 121 3.62 11.28 -4.25
C ALA A 121 3.73 12.39 -3.20
N GLY A 122 2.71 12.52 -2.35
CA GLY A 122 2.77 13.38 -1.17
C GLY A 122 3.82 12.89 -0.16
N LEU A 123 4.23 13.79 0.75
CA LEU A 123 5.16 13.45 1.83
C LEU A 123 4.64 12.32 2.74
N GLU A 124 3.31 12.27 2.95
CA GLU A 124 2.67 11.23 3.78
C GLU A 124 2.85 9.85 3.14
N LYS A 125 2.42 9.69 1.88
CA LYS A 125 2.57 8.45 1.11
C LYS A 125 4.04 8.03 0.94
N THR A 126 4.92 9.00 0.70
CA THR A 126 6.37 8.74 0.58
C THR A 126 6.96 8.23 1.89
N GLY A 127 6.65 8.88 3.01
CA GLY A 127 7.14 8.45 4.32
C GLY A 127 6.57 7.10 4.74
N LEU A 128 5.26 6.89 4.54
CA LEU A 128 4.60 5.62 4.82
C LEU A 128 5.23 4.46 4.04
N HIS A 129 5.55 4.66 2.77
CA HIS A 129 6.21 3.64 1.95
C HIS A 129 7.54 3.17 2.56
N VAL A 130 8.35 4.10 3.10
CA VAL A 130 9.60 3.75 3.80
C VAL A 130 9.30 2.90 5.04
N LEU A 131 8.30 3.27 5.83
CA LEU A 131 7.91 2.53 7.03
C LEU A 131 7.38 1.12 6.72
N VAL A 132 6.66 0.95 5.60
CA VAL A 132 6.18 -0.36 5.15
C VAL A 132 7.35 -1.23 4.67
N GLN A 133 8.28 -0.68 3.91
CA GLN A 133 9.44 -1.41 3.40
C GLN A 133 10.39 -1.95 4.48
N THR A 134 10.30 -1.42 5.71
CA THR A 134 11.12 -1.84 6.84
C THR A 134 10.37 -2.76 7.81
N SER A 135 9.09 -3.07 7.54
CA SER A 135 8.22 -3.78 8.47
C SER A 135 7.86 -5.17 7.93
N PRO A 136 8.59 -6.23 8.32
CA PRO A 136 8.46 -7.57 7.74
C PRO A 136 7.11 -8.25 8.01
N ASN A 137 6.38 -7.76 9.01
CA ASN A 137 5.08 -8.27 9.43
C ASN A 137 3.89 -7.59 8.73
N VAL A 138 4.13 -6.62 7.84
CA VAL A 138 3.08 -5.99 7.02
C VAL A 138 2.59 -6.96 5.93
N VAL A 139 1.27 -7.10 5.84
CA VAL A 139 0.59 -8.03 4.93
C VAL A 139 -0.32 -7.35 3.92
N ASP A 140 -0.83 -6.14 4.19
CA ASP A 140 -1.68 -5.42 3.24
C ASP A 140 -1.44 -3.91 3.36
N VAL A 141 -1.67 -3.20 2.26
CA VAL A 141 -1.57 -1.73 2.18
C VAL A 141 -2.72 -1.16 1.36
N GLU A 142 -3.13 0.05 1.71
CA GLU A 142 -4.35 0.77 1.29
C GLU A 142 -5.59 -0.12 1.09
N ILE A 143 -6.12 -0.47 2.25
CA ILE A 143 -7.12 -1.48 2.46
C ILE A 143 -8.48 -0.83 2.35
N ALA A 144 -9.15 -1.10 1.24
CA ALA A 144 -10.56 -0.82 1.09
C ALA A 144 -11.36 -1.83 1.94
N LEU A 145 -12.13 -1.34 2.91
CA LEU A 145 -13.13 -2.14 3.61
C LEU A 145 -14.44 -2.02 2.83
N ALA A 146 -15.03 -3.13 2.40
CA ALA A 146 -16.35 -3.09 1.75
C ALA A 146 -17.38 -2.76 2.83
N GLY A 147 -18.17 -1.70 2.65
CA GLY A 147 -19.28 -1.36 3.56
C GLY A 147 -19.06 -0.15 4.47
N ALA A 148 -19.37 1.04 3.95
CA ALA A 148 -20.20 2.04 4.62
C ALA A 148 -20.52 3.16 3.61
N PRO A 149 -21.80 3.49 3.35
CA PRO A 149 -22.11 4.74 2.68
C PRO A 149 -21.76 5.90 3.62
N VAL A 150 -20.78 6.72 3.25
CA VAL A 150 -20.49 7.99 3.94
C VAL A 150 -21.07 9.14 3.13
N THR A 151 -22.08 9.81 3.68
CA THR A 151 -22.45 11.17 3.33
C THR A 151 -21.59 12.13 4.17
N ASP A 152 -21.15 13.20 3.53
CA ASP A 152 -20.44 14.38 4.05
C ASP A 152 -18.91 14.47 3.98
N ALA A 153 -18.53 15.73 3.70
CA ALA A 153 -17.31 16.22 3.11
C ALA A 153 -16.16 16.41 4.11
N ALA A 154 -14.95 16.54 3.54
CA ALA A 154 -13.68 16.99 4.14
C ALA A 154 -12.54 15.96 4.32
N ALA A 155 -12.47 14.93 3.48
CA ALA A 155 -11.21 14.20 3.25
C ALA A 155 -10.56 14.66 1.93
N GLU A 156 -9.27 14.98 1.95
CA GLU A 156 -8.50 15.30 0.74
C GLU A 156 -8.51 14.10 -0.22
N PRO A 157 -8.90 14.28 -1.49
CA PRO A 157 -8.96 13.19 -2.45
C PRO A 157 -7.56 12.67 -2.83
N ASP A 158 -7.47 11.36 -3.08
CA ASP A 158 -6.30 10.79 -3.74
C ASP A 158 -6.25 11.26 -5.20
N GLY A 159 -5.14 11.88 -5.61
CA GLY A 159 -4.97 12.47 -6.94
C GLY A 159 -5.12 11.48 -8.10
N SER A 160 -5.00 10.16 -7.87
CA SER A 160 -5.28 9.13 -8.88
C SER A 160 -6.75 8.82 -9.11
N GLU A 161 -7.64 9.04 -8.13
CA GLU A 161 -9.07 8.74 -8.28
C GLU A 161 -9.87 9.89 -8.84
N ILE A 162 -9.40 11.13 -8.64
CA ILE A 162 -10.00 12.34 -9.23
C ILE A 162 -9.89 12.27 -10.76
N GLU A 163 -8.72 11.90 -11.29
CA GLU A 163 -8.48 11.87 -12.74
C GLU A 163 -9.32 10.78 -13.44
N ALA A 164 -9.40 9.57 -12.86
CA ALA A 164 -10.24 8.50 -13.39
C ALA A 164 -11.75 8.82 -13.30
N ALA A 165 -12.16 9.56 -12.26
CA ALA A 165 -13.55 9.99 -12.09
C ALA A 165 -13.95 11.14 -13.03
N GLN A 166 -13.05 12.08 -13.32
CA GLN A 166 -13.31 13.19 -14.25
C GLN A 166 -13.46 12.71 -15.70
N LEU A 167 -12.73 11.67 -16.12
CA LEU A 167 -12.85 11.07 -17.45
C LEU A 167 -14.13 10.24 -17.64
N ALA A 168 -14.78 9.80 -16.55
CA ALA A 168 -15.94 8.91 -16.60
C ALA A 168 -17.29 9.62 -16.33
N SER A 169 -17.30 10.92 -16.08
CA SER A 169 -18.47 11.62 -15.53
C SER A 169 -18.84 12.90 -16.29
N GLU A 170 -19.18 12.77 -17.58
CA GLU A 170 -19.99 13.80 -18.26
C GLU A 170 -21.51 13.52 -18.17
N THR A 171 -21.95 12.43 -17.51
CA THR A 171 -23.39 12.09 -17.56
C THR A 171 -23.93 11.26 -16.40
N THR A 172 -23.63 11.58 -15.12
CA THR A 172 -24.56 11.28 -14.01
C THR A 172 -24.10 11.86 -12.67
N THR A 173 -24.88 12.80 -12.13
CA THR A 173 -24.76 13.30 -10.75
C THR A 173 -25.28 12.25 -9.77
N THR A 174 -24.51 11.19 -9.55
CA THR A 174 -24.65 10.34 -8.37
C THR A 174 -23.46 10.62 -7.45
N ALA A 175 -23.73 11.08 -6.23
CA ALA A 175 -22.70 11.26 -5.21
C ALA A 175 -22.02 9.90 -4.97
N ARG A 176 -20.85 9.69 -5.59
CA ARG A 176 -20.06 8.47 -5.37
C ARG A 176 -19.57 8.48 -3.93
N LEU A 177 -20.03 7.49 -3.18
CA LEU A 177 -19.62 7.20 -1.80
C LEU A 177 -18.09 7.04 -1.78
N ARG A 178 -17.38 7.95 -1.09
CA ARG A 178 -15.95 7.79 -0.85
C ARG A 178 -15.77 6.63 0.11
N GLN A 179 -15.04 5.61 -0.34
CA GLN A 179 -14.68 4.46 0.48
C GLN A 179 -13.45 4.83 1.30
N ASP A 180 -13.61 5.05 2.61
CA ASP A 180 -12.49 5.27 3.52
C ASP A 180 -11.55 4.03 3.48
N ARG A 181 -10.23 4.26 3.38
CA ARG A 181 -9.21 3.20 3.25
C ARG A 181 -8.24 3.26 4.42
N LEU A 182 -8.01 2.12 5.05
CA LEU A 182 -6.96 1.97 6.05
C LEU A 182 -5.60 1.84 5.37
N ASP A 183 -4.56 2.47 5.91
CA ASP A 183 -3.26 2.54 5.24
C ASP A 183 -2.50 1.22 5.22
N VAL A 184 -2.46 0.50 6.34
CA VAL A 184 -1.62 -0.70 6.52
C VAL A 184 -2.31 -1.74 7.38
N ALA A 185 -2.08 -3.03 7.08
CA ALA A 185 -2.33 -4.12 8.01
C ALA A 185 -1.07 -4.94 8.27
N SER A 186 -0.88 -5.32 9.54
CA SER A 186 0.24 -6.15 9.99
C SER A 186 -0.24 -7.34 10.80
N LEU A 187 0.61 -8.34 10.94
CA LEU A 187 0.40 -9.47 11.87
C LEU A 187 1.24 -9.30 13.14
N GLU A 188 0.68 -9.68 14.27
CA GLU A 188 1.39 -9.75 15.54
C GLU A 188 0.95 -10.92 16.42
N GLU A 189 1.81 -11.31 17.35
CA GLU A 189 1.47 -12.24 18.45
C GLU A 189 1.11 -11.43 19.71
N ARG A 190 0.20 -11.97 20.53
CA ARG A 190 -0.24 -11.37 21.81
C ARG A 190 -0.04 -12.27 23.02
N GLY A 191 0.91 -13.21 22.91
CA GLY A 191 1.20 -14.18 23.98
C GLY A 191 0.14 -15.28 24.14
N VAL A 192 -0.92 -15.30 23.31
CA VAL A 192 -1.87 -16.41 23.24
C VAL A 192 -1.33 -17.44 22.25
N ALA A 193 -0.98 -18.61 22.75
CA ALA A 193 -0.43 -19.69 21.93
C ALA A 193 -1.43 -20.10 20.84
N GLY A 194 -0.94 -20.25 19.60
CA GLY A 194 -1.74 -20.69 18.47
C GLY A 194 -2.57 -19.58 17.78
N GLU A 195 -2.53 -18.34 18.27
CA GLU A 195 -3.23 -17.22 17.65
C GLU A 195 -2.28 -16.20 17.00
N ALA A 196 -2.74 -15.60 15.91
CA ALA A 196 -2.13 -14.43 15.29
C ALA A 196 -3.18 -13.33 15.19
N TRP A 197 -2.78 -12.07 15.37
CA TRP A 197 -3.69 -10.93 15.32
C TRP A 197 -3.39 -10.07 14.10
N LEU A 198 -4.40 -9.85 13.28
CA LEU A 198 -4.38 -8.86 12.21
C LEU A 198 -4.70 -7.48 12.80
N VAL A 199 -3.75 -6.57 12.68
CA VAL A 199 -3.84 -5.21 13.21
C VAL A 199 -3.85 -4.22 12.05
N PHE A 200 -4.77 -3.26 12.13
CA PHE A 200 -4.90 -2.21 11.15
C PHE A 200 -4.31 -0.90 11.65
N HIS A 201 -3.75 -0.14 10.72
CA HIS A 201 -3.04 1.09 11.01
C HIS A 201 -3.45 2.19 10.03
N GLU A 202 -3.67 3.38 10.58
CA GLU A 202 -3.74 4.64 9.86
C GLU A 202 -2.45 5.41 10.15
N ALA A 203 -1.82 6.01 9.16
CA ALA A 203 -0.55 6.71 9.30
C ALA A 203 -0.66 8.16 8.85
N LYS A 204 -0.32 9.08 9.76
CA LYS A 204 -0.38 10.52 9.51
C LYS A 204 0.97 11.18 9.73
N LEU A 205 1.30 12.12 8.84
CA LEU A 205 2.38 13.05 9.12
C LEU A 205 2.06 13.85 10.39
N ALA A 206 3.06 14.13 11.19
CA ALA A 206 2.93 14.96 12.39
C ALA A 206 2.39 16.34 12.06
N THR A 207 2.66 16.87 10.88
CA THR A 207 2.14 18.15 10.39
C THR A 207 0.70 18.07 9.86
N ASN A 208 0.10 16.88 9.79
CA ASN A 208 -1.24 16.71 9.26
C ASN A 208 -2.26 17.48 10.14
N PRO A 209 -3.08 18.38 9.56
CA PRO A 209 -4.02 19.19 10.32
C PRO A 209 -5.13 18.37 10.97
N ALA A 210 -5.47 17.18 10.43
CA ALA A 210 -6.50 16.31 10.99
C ALA A 210 -6.19 15.79 12.41
N LEU A 211 -4.92 15.87 12.82
CA LEU A 211 -4.45 15.52 14.17
C LEU A 211 -4.75 16.60 15.22
N ARG A 212 -5.21 17.79 14.79
CA ARG A 212 -5.36 18.96 15.66
C ARG A 212 -6.76 19.52 15.58
N SER A 213 -7.32 19.92 16.72
CA SER A 213 -8.57 20.68 16.81
C SER A 213 -8.64 21.38 18.16
N ARG A 214 -9.47 22.42 18.26
CA ARG A 214 -9.86 23.01 19.56
C ARG A 214 -10.94 22.20 20.28
N THR A 215 -11.62 21.32 19.55
CA THR A 215 -12.64 20.41 20.07
C THR A 215 -12.20 18.97 19.80
N THR A 216 -12.80 18.31 18.81
CA THR A 216 -12.47 16.94 18.43
C THR A 216 -11.67 16.97 17.13
N PRO A 217 -10.43 16.42 17.09
CA PRO A 217 -9.68 16.26 15.86
C PRO A 217 -10.39 15.37 14.84
N ALA A 218 -10.31 15.70 13.55
CA ALA A 218 -11.00 14.95 12.48
C ALA A 218 -10.59 13.47 12.43
N ILE A 219 -9.34 13.17 12.80
CA ILE A 219 -8.83 11.80 12.89
C ILE A 219 -9.64 10.94 13.89
N VAL A 220 -10.21 11.53 14.94
CA VAL A 220 -10.99 10.78 15.94
C VAL A 220 -12.25 10.19 15.31
N GLU A 221 -12.98 10.98 14.50
CA GLU A 221 -14.18 10.49 13.82
C GLU A 221 -13.83 9.46 12.73
N GLN A 222 -12.72 9.66 12.03
CA GLN A 222 -12.21 8.67 11.07
C GLN A 222 -11.91 7.32 11.75
N MET A 223 -11.20 7.33 12.88
CA MET A 223 -10.87 6.11 13.63
C MET A 223 -12.11 5.43 14.21
N LYS A 224 -13.14 6.20 14.62
CA LYS A 224 -14.43 5.63 15.03
C LYS A 224 -15.13 4.90 13.90
N ARG A 225 -15.15 5.47 12.68
CA ARG A 225 -15.71 4.81 11.49
C ARG A 225 -14.97 3.52 11.17
N TYR A 226 -13.64 3.56 11.15
CA TYR A 226 -12.83 2.35 10.93
C TYR A 226 -13.12 1.26 11.95
N ARG A 227 -13.20 1.59 13.24
CA ARG A 227 -13.56 0.64 14.29
C ARG A 227 -14.91 -0.01 14.02
N ALA A 228 -15.92 0.78 13.63
CA ALA A 228 -17.25 0.25 13.32
C ALA A 228 -17.22 -0.71 12.12
N THR A 229 -16.58 -0.30 11.02
CA THR A 229 -16.45 -1.15 9.83
C THR A 229 -15.62 -2.41 10.10
N LEU A 230 -14.53 -2.32 10.84
CA LEU A 230 -13.72 -3.49 11.20
C LEU A 230 -14.51 -4.51 12.05
N LYS A 231 -15.38 -4.05 12.96
CA LYS A 231 -16.27 -4.94 13.71
C LYS A 231 -17.26 -5.65 12.79
N GLN A 232 -17.86 -4.92 11.85
CA GLN A 232 -18.80 -5.48 10.89
C GLN A 232 -18.14 -6.49 9.94
N GLU A 233 -16.91 -6.21 9.51
CA GLU A 233 -16.21 -6.98 8.50
C GLU A 233 -15.31 -8.08 9.09
N ALA A 234 -15.24 -8.23 10.42
CA ALA A 234 -14.29 -9.09 11.11
C ALA A 234 -14.32 -10.55 10.63
N GLU A 235 -15.51 -11.14 10.46
CA GLU A 235 -15.64 -12.52 9.99
C GLU A 235 -15.11 -12.68 8.56
N ARG A 236 -15.48 -11.76 7.66
CA ARG A 236 -15.03 -11.78 6.27
C ARG A 236 -13.52 -11.55 6.15
N LEU A 237 -12.96 -10.67 6.98
CA LEU A 237 -11.52 -10.43 7.06
C LEU A 237 -10.79 -11.69 7.57
N THR A 238 -11.31 -12.31 8.63
CA THR A 238 -10.76 -13.56 9.19
C THR A 238 -10.74 -14.69 8.15
N ALA A 239 -11.78 -14.80 7.34
CA ALA A 239 -11.87 -15.83 6.30
C ALA A 239 -10.96 -15.56 5.08
N SER A 240 -10.67 -14.28 4.78
CA SER A 240 -9.96 -13.91 3.55
C SER A 240 -8.46 -13.71 3.72
N TYR A 241 -8.00 -13.19 4.86
CA TYR A 241 -6.57 -12.91 5.08
C TYR A 241 -5.64 -14.13 5.11
N PRO A 242 -6.06 -15.34 5.52
CA PRO A 242 -5.22 -16.53 5.36
C PRO A 242 -4.89 -16.83 3.90
N ALA A 243 -5.85 -16.59 2.99
CA ALA A 243 -5.62 -16.74 1.56
C ALA A 243 -4.68 -15.65 1.02
N LEU A 244 -4.86 -14.40 1.47
CA LEU A 244 -3.90 -13.32 1.20
C LEU A 244 -2.48 -13.72 1.61
N CYS A 245 -2.31 -14.25 2.82
CA CYS A 245 -1.00 -14.66 3.31
C CYS A 245 -0.38 -15.75 2.41
N ARG A 246 -1.16 -16.71 1.91
CA ARG A 246 -0.67 -17.70 0.93
C ARG A 246 -0.19 -17.05 -0.35
N ASP A 247 -0.95 -16.09 -0.89
CA ASP A 247 -0.54 -15.38 -2.10
C ASP A 247 0.74 -14.58 -1.89
N LEU A 248 0.91 -13.93 -0.74
CA LEU A 248 2.13 -13.19 -0.39
C LEU A 248 3.36 -14.10 -0.31
N VAL A 249 3.20 -15.32 0.22
CA VAL A 249 4.27 -16.33 0.27
C VAL A 249 4.64 -16.79 -1.14
N SER A 250 3.65 -17.07 -1.98
CA SER A 250 3.88 -17.43 -3.39
C SER A 250 4.56 -16.30 -4.18
N LEU A 251 4.12 -15.06 -3.98
CA LEU A 251 4.73 -13.87 -4.61
C LEU A 251 6.16 -13.64 -4.13
N GLU A 252 6.46 -13.85 -2.84
CA GLU A 252 7.84 -13.77 -2.33
C GLU A 252 8.74 -14.84 -2.97
N ALA A 253 8.27 -16.09 -3.05
CA ALA A 253 9.00 -17.16 -3.72
C ALA A 253 9.28 -16.82 -5.19
N LEU A 254 8.28 -16.27 -5.89
CA LEU A 254 8.41 -15.84 -7.28
C LEU A 254 9.43 -14.68 -7.43
N ARG A 255 9.43 -13.70 -6.52
CA ARG A 255 10.43 -12.61 -6.51
C ARG A 255 11.84 -13.14 -6.28
N ARG A 256 12.02 -14.05 -5.33
CA ARG A 256 13.31 -14.68 -5.04
C ARG A 256 13.83 -15.44 -6.27
N LYS A 257 12.99 -16.27 -6.90
CA LYS A 257 13.32 -17.00 -8.13
C LYS A 257 13.72 -16.05 -9.26
N ALA A 258 12.90 -15.04 -9.55
CA ALA A 258 13.19 -14.07 -10.60
C ALA A 258 14.49 -13.28 -10.38
N ARG A 259 14.84 -12.99 -9.12
CA ARG A 259 16.14 -12.37 -8.80
C ARG A 259 17.31 -13.32 -9.00
N THR A 260 17.21 -14.55 -8.50
CA THR A 260 18.24 -15.59 -8.69
C THR A 260 18.51 -15.85 -10.17
N ASP A 261 17.46 -16.02 -10.98
CA ASP A 261 17.57 -16.29 -12.43
C ASP A 261 18.27 -15.14 -13.18
N ARG A 262 18.24 -13.94 -12.61
CA ARG A 262 18.87 -12.72 -13.15
C ARG A 262 20.21 -12.38 -12.49
N GLY A 263 20.71 -13.20 -11.58
CA GLY A 263 21.94 -12.93 -10.84
C GLY A 263 21.85 -11.71 -9.90
N LEU A 264 20.65 -11.36 -9.43
CA LEU A 264 20.42 -10.27 -8.48
C LEU A 264 20.45 -10.79 -7.04
N ASP A 265 20.96 -9.99 -6.11
CA ASP A 265 21.10 -10.40 -4.70
C ASP A 265 19.73 -10.55 -4.03
N VAL A 266 19.37 -11.74 -3.54
CA VAL A 266 18.10 -11.96 -2.84
C VAL A 266 18.06 -11.30 -1.45
N SER A 267 19.20 -10.88 -0.90
CA SER A 267 19.31 -10.24 0.42
C SER A 267 18.70 -8.83 0.47
N ASP A 268 18.57 -8.16 -0.70
CA ASP A 268 17.89 -6.87 -0.83
C ASP A 268 16.37 -6.96 -0.62
N LEU A 269 15.79 -8.17 -0.74
CA LEU A 269 14.37 -8.36 -0.48
C LEU A 269 14.11 -8.39 1.03
N LEU A 270 13.10 -7.64 1.47
CA LEU A 270 12.60 -7.74 2.83
C LEU A 270 12.18 -9.18 3.12
N GLN A 271 12.84 -9.82 4.08
CA GLN A 271 12.43 -11.12 4.59
C GLN A 271 11.12 -10.97 5.35
N ARG A 272 10.06 -11.65 4.90
CA ARG A 272 8.78 -11.63 5.60
C ARG A 272 8.86 -12.30 6.96
N ASP A 273 8.02 -11.80 7.85
CA ASP A 273 7.85 -12.36 9.18
C ASP A 273 7.33 -13.83 9.11
N PRO A 274 7.94 -14.78 9.82
CA PRO A 274 7.49 -16.17 9.86
C PRO A 274 6.02 -16.36 10.22
N LEU A 275 5.43 -15.45 10.99
CA LEU A 275 4.02 -15.49 11.36
C LEU A 275 3.08 -15.47 10.14
N ILE A 276 3.52 -14.83 9.04
CA ILE A 276 2.78 -14.83 7.77
C ILE A 276 2.68 -16.25 7.20
N ASN A 277 3.77 -17.02 7.25
CA ASN A 277 3.79 -18.43 6.84
C ASN A 277 2.91 -19.30 7.74
N ASP A 278 2.92 -19.02 9.04
CA ASP A 278 2.10 -19.75 10.01
C ASP A 278 0.60 -19.52 9.78
N VAL A 279 0.19 -18.29 9.48
CA VAL A 279 -1.20 -17.97 9.11
C VAL A 279 -1.56 -18.57 7.75
N ALA A 280 -0.67 -18.45 6.76
CA ALA A 280 -0.88 -19.02 5.42
C ALA A 280 -1.14 -20.53 5.43
N SER A 281 -0.41 -21.25 6.30
CA SER A 281 -0.49 -22.71 6.46
C SER A 281 -1.54 -23.18 7.48
N GLY A 282 -2.23 -22.26 8.17
CA GLY A 282 -3.21 -22.60 9.19
C GLY A 282 -2.62 -23.05 10.54
N ARG A 283 -1.30 -22.91 10.76
CA ARG A 283 -0.66 -23.15 12.07
C ARG A 283 -1.05 -22.13 13.13
N ARG A 284 -1.56 -20.98 12.71
CA ARG A 284 -2.09 -19.93 13.59
C ARG A 284 -3.52 -19.61 13.20
N ILE A 285 -4.39 -19.54 14.21
CA ILE A 285 -5.75 -19.06 14.06
C ILE A 285 -5.68 -17.53 13.98
N LEU A 286 -6.15 -16.96 12.87
CA LEU A 286 -6.18 -15.52 12.69
C LEU A 286 -7.34 -14.89 13.49
N ARG A 287 -7.03 -13.81 14.21
CA ARG A 287 -7.98 -12.93 14.90
C ARG A 287 -7.87 -11.52 14.34
N ILE A 288 -8.96 -10.75 14.44
CA ILE A 288 -9.00 -9.37 13.98
C ILE A 288 -8.94 -8.42 15.17
N ASP A 289 -7.96 -7.51 15.19
CA ASP A 289 -8.00 -6.36 16.08
C ASP A 289 -8.90 -5.29 15.48
N THR A 290 -10.09 -5.13 16.05
CA THR A 290 -11.07 -4.13 15.58
C THR A 290 -10.75 -2.71 16.06
N GLU A 291 -9.66 -2.53 16.81
CA GLU A 291 -9.18 -1.25 17.33
C GLU A 291 -7.95 -0.80 16.52
N PRO A 292 -8.16 -0.06 15.41
CA PRO A 292 -7.06 0.37 14.55
C PRO A 292 -6.14 1.32 15.31
N ARG A 293 -4.87 1.33 14.93
CA ARG A 293 -3.84 2.16 15.56
C ARG A 293 -3.47 3.35 14.68
N LEU A 294 -3.17 4.48 15.30
CA LEU A 294 -2.71 5.69 14.63
C LEU A 294 -1.18 5.80 14.74
N VAL A 295 -0.52 5.81 13.59
CA VAL A 295 0.92 6.08 13.46
C VAL A 295 1.09 7.56 13.19
N VAL A 296 1.84 8.25 14.05
CA VAL A 296 2.27 9.62 13.77
C VAL A 296 3.75 9.59 13.41
N PHE A 297 4.14 10.20 12.30
CA PHE A 297 5.54 10.18 11.82
C PHE A 297 5.96 11.49 11.16
N GLY A 298 7.23 11.60 10.76
CA GLY A 298 7.77 12.76 10.04
C GLY A 298 8.16 13.92 10.94
N PHE A 299 8.64 13.63 12.15
CA PHE A 299 9.08 14.64 13.13
C PHE A 299 10.48 14.32 13.69
N ASP A 300 11.21 15.35 14.14
CA ASP A 300 12.48 15.20 14.86
C ASP A 300 12.32 15.28 16.39
N ALA A 301 13.43 15.18 17.13
CA ALA A 301 13.44 15.20 18.59
C ALA A 301 12.85 16.50 19.16
N ASP A 302 13.17 17.65 18.56
CA ASP A 302 12.63 18.93 19.00
C ASP A 302 11.11 18.99 18.84
N GLN A 303 10.61 18.54 17.69
CA GLN A 303 9.17 18.47 17.42
C GLN A 303 8.48 17.43 18.32
N ARG A 304 9.15 16.31 18.62
CA ARG A 304 8.68 15.27 19.53
C ARG A 304 8.34 15.86 20.89
N ASP A 305 9.32 16.51 21.50
CA ASP A 305 9.25 16.95 22.89
C ASP A 305 8.37 18.19 23.05
N LYS A 306 8.19 19.01 21.99
CA LYS A 306 7.39 20.24 22.06
C LYS A 306 5.93 20.06 21.65
N SER A 307 5.64 19.26 20.63
CA SER A 307 4.32 19.29 19.98
C SER A 307 3.71 17.92 19.74
N VAL A 308 4.48 16.94 19.29
CA VAL A 308 3.95 15.61 18.97
C VAL A 308 3.57 14.86 20.24
N GLN A 309 4.36 14.97 21.32
CA GLN A 309 4.02 14.33 22.59
C GLN A 309 2.66 14.82 23.11
N ALA A 310 2.42 16.13 23.14
CA ALA A 310 1.14 16.70 23.58
C ALA A 310 -0.04 16.21 22.71
N ILE A 311 0.13 16.18 21.38
CA ILE A 311 -0.90 15.69 20.45
C ILE A 311 -1.19 14.21 20.70
N THR A 312 -0.17 13.37 20.77
CA THR A 312 -0.35 11.92 20.96
C THR A 312 -0.93 11.58 22.34
N GLN A 313 -0.58 12.34 23.39
CA GLN A 313 -1.16 12.22 24.72
C GLN A 313 -2.63 12.62 24.75
N ASP A 314 -3.02 13.72 24.09
CA ASP A 314 -4.41 14.14 24.00
C ASP A 314 -5.26 13.12 23.22
N LEU A 315 -4.79 12.69 22.04
CA LEU A 315 -5.48 11.67 21.25
C LEU A 315 -5.63 10.33 21.99
N SER A 316 -4.63 9.94 22.78
CA SER A 316 -4.69 8.68 23.56
C SER A 316 -5.51 8.83 24.83
N GLY A 317 -5.31 9.89 25.60
CA GLY A 317 -5.93 10.11 26.91
C GLY A 317 -7.37 10.63 26.81
N THR A 318 -7.59 11.71 26.05
CA THR A 318 -8.91 12.34 25.91
C THR A 318 -9.82 11.55 24.98
N HIS A 319 -9.26 11.01 23.88
CA HIS A 319 -10.05 10.37 22.83
C HIS A 319 -9.93 8.83 22.79
N GLY A 320 -9.09 8.23 23.64
CA GLY A 320 -8.96 6.78 23.75
C GLY A 320 -8.39 6.10 22.49
N LEU A 321 -7.65 6.84 21.65
CA LEU A 321 -7.03 6.27 20.46
C LEU A 321 -5.75 5.50 20.83
N ARG A 322 -5.45 4.42 20.10
CA ARG A 322 -4.15 3.74 20.20
C ARG A 322 -3.15 4.46 19.30
N VAL A 323 -2.35 5.35 19.86
CA VAL A 323 -1.41 6.19 19.09
C VAL A 323 0.03 5.81 19.39
N TYR A 324 0.88 5.81 18.36
CA TYR A 324 2.32 5.71 18.52
C TYR A 324 3.05 6.64 17.55
N ALA A 325 4.22 7.11 17.99
CA ALA A 325 5.00 8.13 17.30
C ALA A 325 6.33 7.55 16.84
N VAL A 326 6.62 7.63 15.53
CA VAL A 326 7.69 6.86 14.87
C VAL A 326 8.87 7.74 14.40
N GLY A 327 8.79 9.06 14.59
CA GLY A 327 9.86 9.99 14.20
C GLY A 327 10.01 10.09 12.67
N ARG A 328 11.21 10.44 12.19
CA ARG A 328 11.49 10.56 10.74
C ARG A 328 11.59 9.16 10.09
N PRO A 329 10.85 8.88 9.00
CA PRO A 329 10.99 7.63 8.25
C PRO A 329 12.36 7.55 7.59
N VAL A 330 13.19 6.60 8.03
CA VAL A 330 14.46 6.23 7.41
C VAL A 330 14.54 4.71 7.29
N LYS A 331 15.50 4.19 6.52
CA LYS A 331 15.72 2.74 6.42
C LYS A 331 16.01 2.17 7.83
N GLY A 332 15.29 1.14 8.21
CA GLY A 332 15.35 0.54 9.55
C GLY A 332 14.43 1.17 10.59
N THR A 333 13.68 2.23 10.25
CA THR A 333 12.69 2.80 11.18
C THR A 333 11.57 1.76 11.43
N PRO A 334 11.35 1.37 12.68
CA PRO A 334 10.31 0.41 13.03
C PRO A 334 8.97 1.10 13.26
N ALA A 335 7.94 0.76 12.48
CA ALA A 335 6.65 1.46 12.55
C ALA A 335 5.48 0.59 12.99
N PHE A 336 5.42 -0.66 12.54
CA PHE A 336 4.29 -1.56 12.77
C PHE A 336 4.68 -2.71 13.72
N ARG A 337 5.40 -2.36 14.79
CA ARG A 337 5.95 -3.32 15.76
C ARG A 337 4.89 -4.03 16.58
N ARG A 338 5.23 -5.25 17.01
CA ARG A 338 4.46 -6.03 17.97
C ARG A 338 4.64 -5.45 19.37
N PRO A 339 3.67 -5.61 20.29
CA PRO A 339 3.84 -5.26 21.70
C PRO A 339 5.06 -5.93 22.35
N SER A 340 5.42 -7.15 21.94
CA SER A 340 6.63 -7.86 22.39
C SER A 340 7.92 -7.13 22.03
N ASP A 341 7.96 -6.46 20.89
CA ASP A 341 9.14 -5.77 20.36
C ASP A 341 9.39 -4.43 21.08
N LEU A 342 8.40 -3.96 21.85
CA LEU A 342 8.52 -2.77 22.70
C LEU A 342 9.13 -3.10 24.08
N GLN A 343 9.10 -4.36 24.51
CA GLN A 343 9.67 -4.79 25.80
C GLN A 343 11.18 -5.02 25.73
N SER A 344 11.73 -5.33 24.54
CA SER A 344 13.16 -5.57 24.33
C SER A 344 14.01 -4.30 24.26
N ASP A 345 13.41 -3.13 24.04
CA ASP A 345 14.12 -1.84 24.00
C ASP A 345 14.24 -1.19 25.40
N ALA A 346 13.72 -1.86 26.45
CA ALA A 346 13.71 -1.38 27.84
C ALA A 346 14.79 -2.02 28.73
N THR A 347 15.76 -2.74 28.16
CA THR A 347 16.89 -3.37 28.87
C THR A 347 18.24 -2.87 28.40
#